data_AF-A0A821SAH0-F1
#
_entry.id   AF-A0A821SAH0-F1
#
_cell.length_a   1.000
_cell.length_b   1.000
_cell.length_c   1.000
_cell.angle_alpha   90.00
_cell.angle_beta   90.00
_cell.angle_gamma   90.00
#
_symmetry.space_group_name_H-M   'P 1'
#
loop_
_entity.id
_entity.type
_entity.pdbx_description
1 polymer ?
#
loop_
_entity_poly.entity_id
_entity_poly.type
_entity_poly.pdbx_seq_one_letter_code
_entity_poly.pdbx_strand_id
1 'polypeptide(L)' 'MGSRRTNARGRQLQEVINEGYINCIDDNSTTFEKNDYEEKLDWILASQPLLSLISNVETHPTIGTLCGHKPLTFDIPIGT' A
#
# COMPACT_ATOMS: atom_id res chain seq x y z
N MET A 1 2.11 21.46 4.11
CA MET A 1 0.81 21.59 3.40
C MET A 1 0.90 20.76 2.12
N GLY A 2 0.39 19.53 2.15
CA GLY A 2 0.42 18.61 1.01
C GLY A 2 -0.26 19.22 -0.22
N SER A 3 0.39 19.10 -1.38
CA SER A 3 -0.03 19.76 -2.61
C SER A 3 -1.46 19.32 -3.01
N ARG A 4 -2.28 20.25 -3.50
CA ARG A 4 -3.67 19.98 -3.97
C ARG A 4 -3.78 18.82 -4.98
N ARG A 5 -2.68 18.45 -5.66
CA ARG A 5 -2.63 17.30 -6.59
C ARG A 5 -2.64 15.95 -5.87
N THR A 6 -1.99 15.85 -4.72
CA THR A 6 -2.02 14.65 -3.86
C THR A 6 -3.45 14.37 -3.38
N ASN A 7 -4.19 15.44 -3.03
CA ASN A 7 -5.59 15.36 -2.59
C ASN A 7 -6.59 15.00 -3.71
N ALA A 8 -6.24 15.15 -4.99
CA ALA A 8 -7.10 14.74 -6.11
C ALA A 8 -6.90 13.25 -6.46
N ARG A 9 -5.64 12.79 -6.49
CA ARG A 9 -5.31 11.38 -6.74
C ARG A 9 -5.74 10.46 -5.59
N GLY A 10 -5.60 10.91 -4.34
CA GLY A 10 -6.13 10.20 -3.18
C GLY A 10 -7.67 10.05 -3.25
N ARG A 11 -8.39 11.06 -3.75
CA ARG A 11 -9.84 10.98 -3.94
C ARG A 11 -10.26 9.97 -5.01
N GLN A 12 -9.56 9.91 -6.13
CA GLN A 12 -9.84 8.92 -7.18
C GLN A 12 -9.59 7.49 -6.69
N LEU A 13 -8.52 7.25 -5.94
CA LEU A 13 -8.28 5.97 -5.30
C LEU A 13 -9.38 5.63 -4.27
N GLN A 14 -9.82 6.62 -3.50
CA GLN A 14 -10.90 6.45 -2.53
C GLN A 14 -12.23 6.10 -3.19
N GLU A 15 -12.55 6.68 -4.35
CA GLU A 15 -13.75 6.36 -5.12
C GLU A 15 -13.75 4.89 -5.56
N VAL A 16 -12.62 4.40 -6.11
CA VAL A 16 -12.46 3.00 -6.52
C VAL A 16 -12.56 2.03 -5.34
N ILE A 17 -12.04 2.40 -4.17
CA ILE A 17 -12.19 1.61 -2.94
C ILE A 17 -13.65 1.59 -2.47
N ASN A 18 -14.33 2.75 -2.51
CA ASN A 18 -15.71 2.89 -2.02
C ASN A 18 -16.74 2.15 -2.89
N GLU A 19 -16.45 1.91 -4.18
CA GLU A 19 -17.29 1.09 -5.06
C GLU A 19 -17.27 -0.40 -4.69
N GLY A 20 -16.38 -0.83 -3.78
CA GLY A 20 -16.35 -2.18 -3.22
C GLY A 20 -15.72 -3.25 -4.13
N TYR A 21 -15.29 -2.87 -5.33
CA TYR A 21 -14.59 -3.75 -6.26
C TYR A 21 -13.17 -4.10 -5.80
N ILE A 22 -12.54 -3.20 -5.06
CA ILE A 22 -11.14 -3.29 -4.64
C ILE A 22 -11.04 -2.93 -3.15
N ASN A 23 -10.36 -3.77 -2.38
CA ASN A 23 -9.97 -3.49 -1.01
C ASN A 23 -8.51 -3.08 -0.94
N CYS A 24 -8.23 -2.16 -0.04
CA CYS A 24 -6.89 -1.81 0.36
C CYS A 24 -6.49 -2.68 1.57
N ILE A 25 -5.34 -3.37 1.51
CA ILE A 25 -4.86 -4.26 2.56
C ILE A 25 -3.47 -3.78 2.98
N ASP A 26 -3.27 -3.55 4.27
CA ASP A 26 -2.06 -2.89 4.75
C ASP A 26 -1.80 -3.10 6.25
N ASP A 27 -0.54 -2.95 6.68
CA ASP A 27 -0.06 -2.98 8.06
C ASP A 27 -0.04 -1.58 8.73
N ASN A 28 -0.42 -0.53 8.00
CA ASN A 28 -0.41 0.90 8.40
C ASN A 28 1.00 1.53 8.54
N SER A 29 2.06 0.84 8.14
CA SER A 29 3.42 1.37 8.20
C SER A 29 3.68 2.43 7.13
N THR A 30 4.66 3.32 7.35
CA THR A 30 5.18 4.21 6.30
C THR A 30 5.98 3.38 5.32
N THR A 31 5.78 3.61 4.01
CA THR A 31 6.48 2.85 2.96
C THR A 31 7.59 3.66 2.31
N PHE A 32 7.70 4.95 2.62
CA PHE A 32 8.75 5.83 2.14
C PHE A 32 9.40 6.60 3.27
N GLU A 33 10.74 6.63 3.29
CA GLU A 33 11.56 7.39 4.22
C GLU A 33 12.81 7.95 3.54
N LYS A 34 13.01 9.27 3.57
CA LYS A 34 14.22 9.92 3.07
C LYS A 34 14.40 11.31 3.67
N ASN A 35 15.57 11.61 4.25
CA ASN A 35 15.91 12.94 4.78
C ASN A 35 14.84 13.49 5.75
N ASP A 36 14.51 12.74 6.80
CA ASP A 36 13.48 13.08 7.81
C ASP A 36 12.05 13.25 7.26
N TYR A 37 11.82 12.80 6.02
CA TYR A 37 10.49 12.73 5.42
C TYR A 37 10.00 11.29 5.44
N GLU A 38 8.90 11.04 6.15
CA GLU A 38 8.20 9.76 6.18
C GLU A 38 6.79 9.90 5.63
N GLU A 39 6.43 9.05 4.66
CA GLU A 39 5.08 9.02 4.08
C GLU A 39 4.70 7.61 3.64
N LYS A 40 3.39 7.36 3.53
CA LYS A 40 2.83 6.15 2.97
C LYS A 40 2.47 6.38 1.51
N LEU A 41 3.24 5.78 0.60
CA LEU A 41 3.13 6.01 -0.84
C LEU A 41 2.78 4.76 -1.64
N ASP A 42 2.98 3.58 -1.06
CA ASP A 42 2.80 2.28 -1.68
C ASP A 42 1.65 1.52 -1.00
N TRP A 43 0.84 0.80 -1.77
CA TRP A 43 -0.38 0.15 -1.31
C TRP A 43 -0.58 -1.19 -2.01
N ILE A 44 -1.14 -2.18 -1.30
CA ILE A 44 -1.69 -3.40 -1.91
C ILE A 44 -3.18 -3.22 -2.14
N LEU A 45 -3.59 -3.41 -3.40
CA LEU A 45 -4.98 -3.34 -3.83
C LEU A 45 -5.40 -4.71 -4.36
N ALA A 46 -6.49 -5.25 -3.83
CA ALA A 46 -6.99 -6.57 -4.22
C ALA A 46 -8.49 -6.56 -4.46
N SER A 47 -8.94 -7.29 -5.49
CA SER A 47 -10.37 -7.52 -5.69
C SER A 47 -10.95 -8.40 -4.57
N GLN A 48 -12.26 -8.30 -4.33
CA GLN A 48 -12.95 -9.08 -3.28
C GLN A 48 -12.60 -10.59 -3.29
N PRO A 49 -12.53 -11.30 -4.45
CA PRO A 49 -12.19 -12.72 -4.45
C PRO A 49 -10.75 -13.02 -4.02
N LEU A 50 -9.81 -12.09 -4.22
CA LEU A 50 -8.41 -12.25 -3.85
C LEU A 50 -8.15 -11.88 -2.39
N LEU A 51 -8.99 -11.02 -1.80
CA LEU A 51 -8.83 -10.54 -0.42
C LEU A 51 -8.70 -11.69 0.57
N SER A 52 -9.51 -12.74 0.45
CA SER A 52 -9.49 -13.89 1.38
C SER A 52 -8.24 -14.77 1.27
N LEU A 53 -7.44 -14.60 0.21
CA LEU A 53 -6.22 -15.36 -0.03
C LEU A 53 -4.96 -14.62 0.42
N ILE A 54 -5.05 -13.30 0.60
CA ILE A 54 -3.92 -12.47 0.99
C ILE A 54 -3.70 -12.57 2.49
N SER A 55 -2.46 -12.86 2.89
CA SER A 55 -2.04 -12.95 4.30
C SER A 55 -0.63 -12.38 4.48
N ASN A 56 -0.18 -12.25 5.74
CA ASN A 56 1.18 -11.81 6.10
C ASN A 56 1.61 -10.51 5.38
N VAL A 57 0.74 -9.50 5.41
CA VAL A 57 1.04 -8.19 4.82
C VAL A 57 2.02 -7.45 5.73
N GLU A 58 3.19 -7.11 5.21
CA GLU A 58 4.29 -6.53 5.98
C GLU A 58 5.10 -5.51 5.18
N THR A 59 5.45 -4.40 5.83
CA THR A 59 6.43 -3.44 5.33
C THR A 59 7.81 -3.77 5.88
N HIS A 60 8.82 -3.92 5.01
CA HIS A 60 10.19 -4.29 5.38
C HIS A 60 11.11 -3.06 5.44
N PRO A 61 11.37 -2.46 6.60
CA PRO A 61 12.10 -1.20 6.70
C PRO A 61 13.60 -1.31 6.39
N THR A 62 14.16 -2.52 6.46
CA THR A 62 15.60 -2.78 6.32
C THR A 62 16.02 -3.16 4.90
N ILE A 63 15.07 -3.50 4.04
CA ILE A 63 15.28 -3.85 2.64
C ILE A 63 14.94 -2.58 1.85
N GLY A 64 15.80 -2.05 0.97
CA GLY A 64 15.42 -0.91 0.09
C GLY A 64 15.93 0.51 0.47
N THR A 65 17.01 0.63 1.25
CA THR A 65 17.53 1.93 1.71
C THR A 65 18.18 2.83 0.65
N LEU A 66 18.24 2.42 -0.63
CA LEU A 66 18.89 3.21 -1.70
C LEU A 66 17.99 4.31 -2.29
N CYS A 67 16.68 4.10 -2.37
CA CYS A 67 15.73 5.06 -2.97
C CYS A 67 14.74 5.65 -1.96
N GLY A 68 14.73 5.15 -0.73
CA GLY A 68 13.82 5.56 0.35
C GLY A 68 12.52 4.77 0.40
N HIS A 69 12.23 3.89 -0.58
CA HIS A 69 11.07 3.01 -0.53
C HIS A 69 11.36 1.71 0.22
N LYS A 70 10.48 1.36 1.15
CA LYS A 70 10.45 0.13 1.93
C LYS A 70 9.55 -0.87 1.18
N PRO A 71 10.02 -2.10 0.86
CA PRO A 71 9.20 -3.12 0.24
C PRO A 71 7.98 -3.47 1.08
N LEU A 72 6.84 -3.56 0.41
CA LEU A 72 5.60 -4.06 0.94
C LEU A 72 5.38 -5.47 0.38
N THR A 73 5.26 -6.46 1.26
CA THR A 73 5.11 -7.87 0.89
C THR A 73 3.79 -8.44 1.38
N PHE A 74 3.35 -9.51 0.75
CA PHE A 74 2.19 -10.28 1.14
C PHE A 74 2.33 -11.71 0.60
N ASP A 75 1.63 -12.63 1.24
CA ASP A 75 1.57 -14.02 0.81
C ASP A 75 0.22 -14.32 0.15
N ILE A 76 0.27 -15.08 -0.95
CA ILE A 76 -0.89 -15.75 -1.55
C ILE A 76 -0.56 -17.24 -1.66
N PRO A 77 -1.41 -18.15 -1.16
CA PRO A 77 -1.24 -19.57 -1.38
C PRO A 77 -1.49 -19.88 -2.85
N ILE A 78 -0.43 -20.20 -3.59
CA ILE A 78 -0.53 -20.68 -4.98
C ILE A 78 -0.35 -22.20 -4.96
N GLY A 79 -1.46 -22.91 -5.19
CA GLY A 79 -1.50 -24.37 -5.27
C GLY A 79 -2.13 -25.03 -4.04
N THR A 80 -3.23 -25.75 -4.28
CA THR A 80 -3.74 -26.82 -3.42
C THR A 80 -3.35 -28.16 -4.02
#